data_AF-A0A5J4T4R1-F1
#
_entry.id   AF-A0A5J4T4R1-F1
#
_cell.length_a   1.000
_cell.length_b   1.000
_cell.length_c   1.000
_cell.angle_alpha   90.00
_cell.angle_beta   90.00
_cell.angle_gamma   90.00
#
_symmetry.space_group_name_H-M   'P 1'
#
loop_
_entity.id
_entity.type
_entity.pdbx_description
1 polymer ?
#
loop_
_entity_poly.entity_id
_entity_poly.type
_entity_poly.pdbx_seq_one_letter_code
_entity_poly.pdbx_strand_id
1 'polypeptide(L)'
;IQLSGSNTTKESDPHPHFESIQVYDGIKKIFALFQKNKSKYSRDRSALCIGYLFKAREITDPIMKQVIINHLKSLLNDSDAWVKERAKNALKYLSQNAANRSEILNELEFKRIKQDLKYLIEGTLEQQKEILQEQENDLHFLSLILEGQDDDELLNRIISSGIVESLLLIFFNRDLNSISRAYSLAFFDITNNSSNEIKLLIYNKKPYPGLIRLLEHTDILVAGDAIISIFNIQLSGSNTTKESDPHPHFESIQ
;
A
#
# COMPACT_ATOMS: atom_id res chain seq x y z
N ILE A 1 14.71 -22.26 -8.26
CA ILE A 1 13.95 -23.01 -7.24
C ILE A 1 13.03 -22.08 -6.44
N GLN A 2 13.52 -21.02 -5.78
CA GLN A 2 12.64 -20.11 -5.02
C GLN A 2 11.68 -19.30 -5.91
N LEU A 3 12.17 -18.68 -7.00
CA LEU A 3 11.32 -17.95 -7.94
C LEU A 3 10.30 -18.86 -8.65
N SER A 4 10.69 -20.10 -8.96
CA SER A 4 9.78 -21.08 -9.56
C SER A 4 8.70 -21.52 -8.57
N GLY A 5 9.00 -21.63 -7.28
CA GLY A 5 8.02 -21.98 -6.25
C GLY A 5 6.98 -20.88 -6.03
N SER A 6 7.41 -19.65 -5.74
CA SER A 6 6.50 -18.51 -5.50
C SER A 6 5.54 -18.23 -6.65
N ASN A 7 5.96 -18.48 -7.89
CA ASN A 7 5.17 -18.23 -9.11
C ASN A 7 4.24 -19.41 -9.48
N THR A 8 4.33 -20.54 -8.79
CA THR A 8 3.47 -21.71 -9.06
C THR A 8 2.23 -21.80 -8.19
N THR A 9 2.12 -20.96 -7.16
CA THR A 9 1.00 -20.96 -6.21
C THR A 9 0.38 -19.55 -6.10
N LYS A 10 -0.88 -19.43 -5.69
CA LYS A 10 -1.53 -18.12 -5.53
C LYS A 10 -0.80 -17.29 -4.48
N GLU A 11 -0.91 -15.96 -4.53
CA GLU A 11 -0.23 -15.09 -3.57
C GLU A 11 -0.60 -15.42 -2.11
N SER A 12 -1.86 -15.77 -1.87
CA SER A 12 -2.42 -16.22 -0.60
C SER A 12 -1.90 -17.58 -0.11
N ASP A 13 -1.23 -18.36 -0.96
CA ASP A 13 -0.76 -19.70 -0.61
C ASP A 13 0.67 -19.66 -0.04
N PRO A 14 0.97 -20.45 1.00
CA PRO A 14 2.33 -20.59 1.52
C PRO A 14 3.33 -21.02 0.44
N HIS A 15 4.59 -20.64 0.62
CA HIS A 15 5.66 -21.03 -0.31
C HIS A 15 5.86 -22.56 -0.34
N PRO A 16 5.82 -23.23 -1.51
CA PRO A 16 5.80 -24.70 -1.59
C PRO A 16 7.08 -25.38 -1.10
N HIS A 17 8.20 -24.65 -1.06
CA HIS A 17 9.49 -25.17 -0.58
C HIS A 17 9.88 -24.73 0.84
N PHE A 18 8.96 -24.10 1.59
CA PHE A 18 9.28 -23.64 2.95
C PHE A 18 9.78 -24.80 3.83
N GLU A 19 8.99 -25.87 3.93
CA GLU A 19 9.32 -27.01 4.80
C GLU A 19 10.60 -27.72 4.36
N SER A 20 10.81 -27.89 3.05
CA SER A 20 12.02 -28.50 2.50
C SER A 20 13.30 -27.74 2.88
N ILE A 21 13.23 -26.42 3.02
CA ILE A 21 14.36 -25.59 3.45
C ILE A 21 14.49 -25.60 4.98
N GLN A 22 13.36 -25.58 5.69
CA GLN A 22 13.33 -25.55 7.14
C GLN A 22 13.92 -26.82 7.78
N VAL A 23 13.73 -28.00 7.19
CA VAL A 23 14.29 -29.29 7.67
C VAL A 23 15.82 -29.25 7.84
N TYR A 24 16.53 -28.36 7.14
CA TYR A 24 17.99 -28.21 7.22
C TYR A 24 18.45 -26.98 8.01
N ASP A 25 17.59 -26.41 8.86
CA ASP A 25 17.77 -25.10 9.50
C ASP A 25 18.03 -23.98 8.49
N GLY A 26 17.50 -24.12 7.26
CA GLY A 26 17.82 -23.23 6.16
C GLY A 26 17.46 -21.78 6.45
N ILE A 27 16.31 -21.54 7.08
CA ILE A 27 15.86 -20.19 7.45
C ILE A 27 16.84 -19.55 8.43
N LYS A 28 17.21 -20.26 9.51
CA LYS A 28 18.18 -19.79 10.50
C LYS A 28 19.54 -19.49 9.86
N LYS A 29 20.01 -20.34 8.94
CA LYS A 29 21.28 -20.15 8.23
C LYS A 29 21.24 -18.95 7.27
N ILE A 30 20.14 -18.75 6.54
CA ILE A 30 19.94 -17.58 5.66
C ILE A 30 19.90 -16.30 6.48
N PHE A 31 19.20 -16.31 7.62
CA PHE A 31 19.13 -15.16 8.52
C PHE A 31 20.50 -14.84 9.16
N ALA A 32 21.25 -15.86 9.58
CA ALA A 32 22.62 -15.66 10.05
C ALA A 32 23.54 -15.08 8.95
N LEU A 33 23.35 -15.48 7.69
CA LEU A 33 24.08 -14.88 6.57
C LEU A 33 23.70 -13.41 6.33
N PHE A 34 22.41 -13.07 6.46
CA PHE A 34 21.94 -11.68 6.43
C PHE A 34 22.63 -10.84 7.51
N GLN A 35 22.62 -11.33 8.76
CA GLN A 35 23.23 -10.63 9.90
C GLN A 35 24.74 -10.44 9.78
N LYS A 36 25.45 -11.38 9.13
CA LYS A 36 26.90 -11.25 8.88
C LYS A 36 27.25 -10.05 8.00
N ASN A 37 26.34 -9.58 7.15
CA ASN A 37 26.48 -8.37 6.31
C ASN A 37 27.85 -8.23 5.62
N LYS A 38 28.44 -9.34 5.12
CA LYS A 38 29.78 -9.31 4.51
C LYS A 38 29.82 -8.63 3.15
N SER A 39 28.70 -8.63 2.43
CA SER A 39 28.54 -7.95 1.15
C SER A 39 27.09 -7.55 0.95
N LYS A 40 26.87 -6.44 0.25
CA LYS A 40 25.53 -6.01 -0.19
C LYS A 40 24.80 -7.14 -0.90
N TYR A 41 25.47 -7.76 -1.88
CA TYR A 41 24.91 -8.88 -2.65
C TYR A 41 24.37 -10.00 -1.77
N SER A 42 25.18 -10.53 -0.85
CA SER A 42 24.75 -11.63 0.02
C SER A 42 23.63 -11.21 0.98
N ARG A 43 23.67 -9.98 1.49
CA ARG A 43 22.67 -9.48 2.44
C ARG A 43 21.31 -9.29 1.76
N ASP A 44 21.29 -8.64 0.60
CA ASP A 44 20.07 -8.41 -0.17
C ASP A 44 19.45 -9.73 -0.61
N ARG A 45 20.27 -10.65 -1.11
CA ARG A 45 19.82 -12.00 -1.49
C ARG A 45 19.24 -12.75 -0.30
N SER A 46 19.86 -12.70 0.88
CA SER A 46 19.29 -13.33 2.08
C SER A 46 17.94 -12.73 2.48
N ALA A 47 17.80 -11.40 2.45
CA ALA A 47 16.54 -10.74 2.78
C ALA A 47 15.43 -11.11 1.79
N LEU A 48 15.73 -11.10 0.49
CA LEU A 48 14.81 -11.54 -0.57
C LEU A 48 14.42 -13.01 -0.39
N CYS A 49 15.38 -13.89 -0.12
CA CYS A 49 15.10 -15.31 0.15
C CYS A 49 14.10 -15.48 1.30
N ILE A 50 14.31 -14.76 2.41
CA ILE A 50 13.39 -14.82 3.56
C ILE A 50 12.01 -14.28 3.18
N GLY A 51 11.94 -13.12 2.52
CA GLY A 51 10.66 -12.53 2.10
C GLY A 51 9.84 -13.46 1.19
N TYR A 52 10.50 -14.14 0.26
CA TYR A 52 9.83 -15.11 -0.63
C TYR A 52 9.42 -16.39 0.11
N LEU A 53 10.25 -16.89 1.03
CA LEU A 53 9.92 -18.10 1.80
C LEU A 53 8.72 -17.87 2.72
N PHE A 54 8.63 -16.72 3.35
CA PHE A 54 7.53 -16.35 4.23
C PHE A 54 6.29 -15.80 3.50
N LYS A 55 6.15 -16.08 2.20
CA LYS A 55 4.92 -15.83 1.45
C LYS A 55 3.71 -16.39 2.21
N ALA A 56 2.74 -15.52 2.49
CA ALA A 56 1.52 -15.82 3.26
C ALA A 56 1.75 -16.48 4.63
N ARG A 57 2.96 -16.40 5.18
CA ARG A 57 3.33 -17.01 6.46
C ARG A 57 3.90 -15.96 7.41
N GLU A 58 3.48 -16.01 8.66
CA GLU A 58 4.01 -15.10 9.68
C GLU A 58 5.50 -15.36 9.94
N ILE A 59 6.31 -14.29 10.01
CA ILE A 59 7.64 -14.34 10.61
C ILE A 59 7.49 -14.22 12.13
N THR A 60 7.49 -15.33 12.86
CA THR A 60 7.18 -15.31 14.30
C THR A 60 8.28 -14.70 15.18
N ASP A 61 9.52 -14.67 14.70
CA ASP A 61 10.63 -13.99 15.38
C ASP A 61 10.51 -12.46 15.14
N PRO A 62 10.24 -11.65 16.16
CA PRO A 62 10.01 -10.22 15.99
C PRO A 62 11.26 -9.47 15.52
N ILE A 63 12.46 -9.91 15.91
CA ILE A 63 13.72 -9.30 15.49
C ILE A 63 13.91 -9.58 14.00
N MET A 64 13.73 -10.84 13.58
CA MET A 64 13.82 -11.21 12.17
C MET A 64 12.78 -10.47 11.32
N LYS A 65 11.52 -10.42 11.78
CA LYS A 65 10.42 -9.72 11.10
C LYS A 65 10.81 -8.27 10.82
N GLN A 66 11.20 -7.53 11.87
CA GLN A 66 11.56 -6.12 11.77
C GLN A 66 12.77 -5.88 10.86
N VAL A 67 13.90 -6.55 11.09
CA VAL A 67 15.13 -6.25 10.34
C VAL A 67 15.05 -6.66 8.87
N ILE A 68 14.29 -7.71 8.55
CA ILE A 68 14.09 -8.15 7.16
C ILE A 68 13.15 -7.18 6.45
N ILE A 69 12.01 -6.83 7.05
CA ILE A 69 11.06 -5.88 6.44
C ILE A 69 11.72 -4.52 6.22
N ASN A 70 12.45 -3.98 7.21
CA ASN A 70 13.14 -2.71 7.07
C ASN A 70 14.22 -2.75 5.98
N HIS A 71 14.96 -3.86 5.87
CA HIS A 71 15.93 -4.02 4.79
C HIS A 71 15.24 -4.08 3.42
N LEU A 72 14.16 -4.85 3.28
CA LEU A 72 13.39 -4.94 2.03
C LEU A 72 12.81 -3.57 1.63
N LYS A 73 12.30 -2.77 2.57
CA LYS A 73 11.85 -1.38 2.32
C LYS A 73 12.98 -0.52 1.77
N SER A 74 14.19 -0.61 2.35
CA SER A 74 15.34 0.17 1.85
C SER A 74 15.72 -0.17 0.41
N LEU A 75 15.46 -1.41 -0.03
CA LEU A 75 15.73 -1.86 -1.39
C LEU A 75 14.73 -1.30 -2.42
N LEU A 76 13.62 -0.68 -1.99
CA LEU A 76 12.71 0.01 -2.91
C LEU A 76 13.37 1.21 -3.61
N ASN A 77 14.42 1.75 -3.01
CA ASN A 77 15.21 2.87 -3.55
C ASN A 77 16.52 2.42 -4.21
N ASP A 78 16.74 1.11 -4.41
CA ASP A 78 17.99 0.58 -4.97
C ASP A 78 18.24 1.07 -6.41
N SER A 79 19.49 1.37 -6.77
CA SER A 79 19.85 1.71 -8.15
C SER A 79 19.54 0.59 -9.15
N ASP A 80 19.57 -0.68 -8.70
CA ASP A 80 19.29 -1.85 -9.50
C ASP A 80 17.77 -2.10 -9.57
N ALA A 81 17.19 -1.93 -10.77
CA ALA A 81 15.77 -2.14 -11.03
C ALA A 81 15.31 -3.57 -10.72
N TRP A 82 16.17 -4.57 -10.94
CA TRP A 82 15.86 -5.96 -10.59
C TRP A 82 15.72 -6.11 -9.07
N VAL A 83 16.58 -5.45 -8.29
CA VAL A 83 16.55 -5.51 -6.82
C VAL A 83 15.28 -4.84 -6.30
N LYS A 84 14.96 -3.64 -6.81
CA LYS A 84 13.71 -2.92 -6.49
C LYS A 84 12.49 -3.80 -6.70
N GLU A 85 12.37 -4.39 -7.89
CA GLU A 85 11.21 -5.20 -8.25
C GLU A 85 11.09 -6.45 -7.38
N ARG A 86 12.21 -7.06 -7.03
CA ARG A 86 12.20 -8.24 -6.15
C ARG A 86 11.85 -7.88 -4.72
N ALA A 87 12.26 -6.71 -4.24
CA ALA A 87 11.88 -6.21 -2.93
C ALA A 87 10.38 -5.91 -2.86
N LYS A 88 9.80 -5.29 -3.90
CA LYS A 88 8.33 -5.11 -4.02
C LYS A 88 7.58 -6.42 -3.90
N ASN A 89 7.96 -7.42 -4.70
CA ASN A 89 7.35 -8.75 -4.66
C ASN A 89 7.52 -9.44 -3.30
N ALA A 90 8.69 -9.32 -2.68
CA ALA A 90 8.91 -9.88 -1.33
C ALA A 90 7.99 -9.24 -0.29
N LEU A 91 7.84 -7.91 -0.30
CA LEU A 91 6.95 -7.20 0.61
C LEU A 91 5.48 -7.57 0.36
N LYS A 92 5.06 -7.68 -0.91
CA LYS A 92 3.72 -8.13 -1.31
C LYS A 92 3.42 -9.54 -0.81
N TYR A 93 4.39 -10.45 -0.88
CA TYR A 93 4.23 -11.82 -0.37
C TYR A 93 4.18 -11.90 1.15
N LEU A 94 4.99 -11.08 1.83
CA LEU A 94 4.95 -10.98 3.29
C LEU A 94 3.63 -10.39 3.78
N SER A 95 3.09 -9.38 3.08
CA SER A 95 1.84 -8.70 3.47
C SER A 95 0.57 -9.55 3.32
N GLN A 96 0.66 -10.73 2.69
CA GLN A 96 -0.44 -11.69 2.68
C GLN A 96 -0.74 -12.25 4.08
N ASN A 97 0.19 -12.10 5.03
CA ASN A 97 -0.05 -12.40 6.43
C ASN A 97 -0.26 -11.10 7.24
N ALA A 98 -1.34 -11.03 8.01
CA ALA A 98 -1.73 -9.82 8.76
C ALA A 98 -0.65 -9.30 9.72
N ALA A 99 0.04 -10.18 10.45
CA ALA A 99 1.06 -9.76 11.42
C ALA A 99 2.31 -9.19 10.74
N ASN A 100 2.68 -9.70 9.57
CA ASN A 100 3.75 -9.11 8.75
C ASN A 100 3.29 -7.80 8.11
N ARG A 101 2.05 -7.76 7.58
CA ARG A 101 1.44 -6.57 6.97
C ARG A 101 1.40 -5.39 7.94
N SER A 102 1.03 -5.65 9.20
CA SER A 102 1.01 -4.64 10.25
C SER A 102 2.40 -4.05 10.55
N GLU A 103 3.47 -4.86 10.45
CA GLU A 103 4.86 -4.38 10.57
C GLU A 103 5.31 -3.61 9.31
N ILE A 104 4.87 -4.05 8.12
CA ILE A 104 5.14 -3.36 6.84
C ILE A 104 4.51 -1.98 6.84
N LEU A 105 3.24 -1.84 7.23
CA LEU A 105 2.51 -0.58 7.35
C LEU A 105 2.25 -0.27 8.83
N ASN A 106 3.32 0.08 9.54
CA ASN A 106 3.25 0.46 10.94
C ASN A 106 2.99 1.98 11.10
N GLU A 107 2.78 2.43 12.34
CA GLU A 107 2.47 3.84 12.63
C GLU A 107 3.55 4.83 12.18
N LEU A 108 4.82 4.41 12.15
CA LEU A 108 5.91 5.27 11.67
C LEU A 108 5.81 5.48 10.16
N GLU A 109 5.48 4.43 9.41
CA GLU A 109 5.26 4.53 7.96
C GLU A 109 4.06 5.42 7.65
N PHE A 110 2.94 5.27 8.37
CA PHE A 110 1.79 6.14 8.15
C PHE A 110 2.10 7.60 8.44
N LYS A 111 2.86 7.86 9.50
CA LYS A 111 3.31 9.21 9.84
C LYS A 111 4.21 9.79 8.75
N ARG A 112 5.12 8.99 8.18
CA ARG A 112 5.97 9.40 7.05
C ARG A 112 5.12 9.76 5.84
N ILE A 113 4.30 8.83 5.37
CA ILE A 113 3.44 9.01 4.18
C ILE A 113 2.57 10.27 4.34
N LYS A 114 1.92 10.44 5.50
CA LYS A 114 1.13 11.64 5.78
C LYS A 114 1.94 12.92 5.70
N GLN A 115 3.16 12.91 6.24
CA GLN A 115 4.03 14.09 6.25
C GLN A 115 4.48 14.45 4.83
N ASP A 116 4.82 13.43 4.04
CA ASP A 116 5.28 13.60 2.65
C ASP A 116 4.14 14.13 1.77
N LEU A 117 2.91 13.62 1.94
CA LEU A 117 1.71 14.13 1.26
C LEU A 117 1.36 15.59 1.62
N LYS A 118 1.70 16.04 2.83
CA LYS A 118 1.47 17.43 3.26
C LYS A 118 2.51 18.40 2.73
N TYR A 119 3.65 17.90 2.23
CA TYR A 119 4.69 18.76 1.72
C TYR A 119 4.22 19.47 0.45
N LEU A 120 4.38 20.79 0.42
CA LEU A 120 3.96 21.63 -0.70
C LEU A 120 4.95 21.46 -1.86
N ILE A 121 4.42 21.44 -3.09
CA ILE A 121 5.23 21.35 -4.31
C ILE A 121 5.74 22.75 -4.64
N GLU A 122 6.88 23.12 -4.06
CA GLU A 122 7.48 24.46 -4.19
C GLU A 122 8.97 24.37 -4.60
N GLY A 123 9.53 25.49 -5.02
CA GLY A 123 10.94 25.59 -5.42
C GLY A 123 11.16 25.40 -6.92
N THR A 124 12.37 24.96 -7.27
CA THR A 124 12.80 24.69 -8.65
C THR A 124 12.07 23.50 -9.27
N LEU A 125 12.09 23.36 -10.59
CA LEU A 125 11.43 22.23 -11.28
C LEU A 125 11.98 20.88 -10.81
N GLU A 126 13.29 20.81 -10.55
CA GLU A 126 13.95 19.61 -10.02
C GLU A 126 13.43 19.26 -8.62
N GLN A 127 13.34 20.26 -7.72
CA GLN A 127 12.81 20.06 -6.36
C GLN A 127 11.34 19.64 -6.38
N GLN A 128 10.52 20.28 -7.22
CA GLN A 128 9.11 19.92 -7.37
C GLN A 128 8.95 18.48 -7.85
N LYS A 129 9.79 18.05 -8.80
CA LYS A 129 9.80 16.68 -9.31
C LYS A 129 10.22 15.66 -8.25
N GLU A 130 11.21 15.99 -7.42
CA GLU A 130 11.65 15.13 -6.31
C GLU A 130 10.51 14.93 -5.29
N ILE A 131 9.85 16.03 -4.87
CA ILE A 131 8.71 16.00 -3.95
C ILE A 131 7.57 15.15 -4.51
N LEU A 132 7.20 15.36 -5.78
CA LEU A 132 6.18 14.57 -6.45
C LEU A 132 6.55 13.09 -6.48
N GLN A 133 7.78 12.77 -6.84
CA GLN A 133 8.25 11.40 -6.94
C GLN A 133 8.22 10.68 -5.58
N GLU A 134 8.57 11.37 -4.49
CA GLU A 134 8.49 10.82 -3.14
C GLU A 134 7.04 10.52 -2.74
N GLN A 135 6.12 11.46 -2.95
CA GLN A 135 4.69 11.24 -2.71
C GLN A 135 4.13 10.08 -3.54
N GLU A 136 4.48 9.99 -4.81
CA GLU A 136 4.05 8.91 -5.70
C GLU A 136 4.60 7.54 -5.25
N ASN A 137 5.86 7.49 -4.83
CA ASN A 137 6.47 6.25 -4.33
C ASN A 137 5.76 5.74 -3.08
N ASP A 138 5.40 6.63 -2.16
CA ASP A 138 4.66 6.31 -0.95
C ASP A 138 3.25 5.78 -1.28
N LEU A 139 2.55 6.40 -2.23
CA LEU A 139 1.21 5.99 -2.64
C LEU A 139 1.21 4.67 -3.42
N HIS A 140 2.19 4.47 -4.31
CA HIS A 140 2.40 3.18 -4.96
C HIS A 140 2.73 2.07 -3.98
N PHE A 141 3.52 2.38 -2.94
CA PHE A 141 3.81 1.42 -1.88
C PHE A 141 2.55 1.08 -1.08
N LEU A 142 1.71 2.08 -0.76
CA LEU A 142 0.43 1.85 -0.10
C LEU A 142 -0.49 0.95 -0.94
N SER A 143 -0.70 1.30 -2.22
CA SER A 143 -1.48 0.52 -3.19
C SER A 143 -0.98 -0.92 -3.33
N LEU A 144 0.34 -1.12 -3.43
CA LEU A 144 0.95 -2.46 -3.55
C LEU A 144 0.55 -3.38 -2.39
N ILE A 145 0.41 -2.84 -1.18
CA ILE A 145 0.07 -3.61 0.02
C ILE A 145 -1.45 -3.81 0.15
N LEU A 146 -2.26 -2.87 -0.35
CA LEU A 146 -3.71 -2.93 -0.32
C LEU A 146 -4.32 -3.79 -1.44
N GLU A 147 -3.60 -4.00 -2.55
CA GLU A 147 -4.08 -4.74 -3.72
C GLU A 147 -4.58 -6.15 -3.32
N GLY A 148 -5.87 -6.40 -3.55
CA GLY A 148 -6.52 -7.69 -3.30
C GLY A 148 -6.61 -8.07 -1.82
N GLN A 149 -6.52 -7.12 -0.89
CA GLN A 149 -6.61 -7.36 0.55
C GLN A 149 -7.89 -6.81 1.15
N ASP A 150 -8.73 -7.70 1.68
CA ASP A 150 -9.85 -7.32 2.55
C ASP A 150 -9.35 -7.23 4.00
N ASP A 151 -8.83 -6.06 4.40
CA ASP A 151 -8.31 -5.79 5.75
C ASP A 151 -8.84 -4.46 6.31
N ASP A 152 -10.04 -4.53 6.88
CA ASP A 152 -10.68 -3.39 7.55
C ASP A 152 -9.87 -2.85 8.75
N GLU A 153 -9.05 -3.68 9.42
CA GLU A 153 -8.21 -3.20 10.53
C GLU A 153 -7.11 -2.28 10.01
N LEU A 154 -6.42 -2.70 8.94
CA LEU A 154 -5.42 -1.88 8.26
C LEU A 154 -6.04 -0.60 7.70
N LEU A 155 -7.18 -0.71 7.03
CA LEU A 155 -7.88 0.44 6.45
C LEU A 155 -8.32 1.44 7.51
N ASN A 156 -8.82 0.96 8.66
CA ASN A 156 -9.12 1.81 9.81
C ASN A 156 -7.88 2.58 10.27
N ARG A 157 -6.72 1.92 10.37
CA ARG A 157 -5.46 2.58 10.76
C ARG A 157 -5.01 3.62 9.72
N ILE A 158 -5.14 3.32 8.43
CA ILE A 158 -4.86 4.29 7.35
C ILE A 158 -5.77 5.52 7.49
N ILE A 159 -7.06 5.33 7.72
CA ILE A 159 -8.02 6.43 7.94
C ILE A 159 -7.66 7.21 9.21
N SER A 160 -7.46 6.53 10.33
CA SER A 160 -7.10 7.17 11.61
C SER A 160 -5.78 7.94 11.56
N SER A 161 -4.85 7.52 10.69
CA SER A 161 -3.57 8.22 10.52
C SER A 161 -3.75 9.60 9.87
N GLY A 162 -4.83 9.84 9.13
CA GLY A 162 -5.08 11.10 8.41
C GLY A 162 -4.54 11.13 6.98
N ILE A 163 -4.17 9.98 6.40
CA ILE A 163 -3.74 9.86 5.00
C ILE A 163 -4.92 10.18 4.05
N VAL A 164 -6.11 9.67 4.35
CA VAL A 164 -7.33 9.90 3.55
C VAL A 164 -7.65 11.39 3.46
N GLU A 165 -7.62 12.12 4.58
CA GLU A 165 -7.83 13.56 4.60
C GLU A 165 -6.75 14.31 3.81
N SER A 166 -5.49 13.85 3.85
CA SER A 166 -4.41 14.46 3.10
C SER A 166 -4.62 14.30 1.59
N LEU A 167 -5.06 13.12 1.13
CA LEU A 167 -5.44 12.88 -0.26
C LEU A 167 -6.63 13.75 -0.70
N LEU A 168 -7.68 13.82 0.11
CA LEU A 168 -8.86 14.65 -0.20
C LEU A 168 -8.52 16.14 -0.30
N LEU A 169 -7.64 16.64 0.57
CA LEU A 169 -7.15 18.02 0.49
C LEU A 169 -6.33 18.27 -0.79
N ILE A 170 -5.53 17.29 -1.23
CA ILE A 170 -4.81 17.35 -2.50
C ILE A 170 -5.79 17.42 -3.67
N PHE A 171 -6.77 16.52 -3.71
CA PHE A 171 -7.79 16.49 -4.76
C PHE A 171 -8.60 17.78 -4.86
N PHE A 172 -8.88 18.41 -3.72
CA PHE A 172 -9.64 19.65 -3.68
C PHE A 172 -8.81 20.88 -4.09
N ASN A 173 -7.56 21.00 -3.61
CA ASN A 173 -6.81 22.26 -3.69
C ASN A 173 -5.67 22.29 -4.72
N ARG A 174 -5.09 21.14 -5.08
CA ARG A 174 -3.88 21.09 -5.91
C ARG A 174 -4.21 21.28 -7.38
N ASP A 175 -3.32 21.89 -8.18
CA ASP A 175 -3.46 21.93 -9.64
C ASP A 175 -3.72 20.53 -10.20
N LEU A 176 -4.80 20.38 -10.98
CA LEU A 176 -5.23 19.07 -11.49
C LEU A 176 -4.11 18.35 -12.27
N ASN A 177 -3.35 19.06 -13.10
CA ASN A 177 -2.31 18.46 -13.94
C ASN A 177 -1.11 17.94 -13.14
N SER A 178 -1.00 18.31 -11.86
CA SER A 178 0.03 17.80 -10.95
C SER A 178 -0.43 16.61 -10.11
N ILE A 179 -1.69 16.18 -10.25
CA ILE A 179 -2.24 14.99 -9.58
C ILE A 179 -2.06 13.82 -10.53
N SER A 180 -1.03 13.01 -10.32
CA SER A 180 -0.85 11.79 -11.09
C SER A 180 -1.83 10.69 -10.66
N ARG A 181 -1.92 9.64 -11.46
CA ARG A 181 -2.74 8.46 -11.15
C ARG A 181 -2.36 7.78 -9.83
N ALA A 182 -1.13 7.94 -9.33
CA ALA A 182 -0.73 7.35 -8.05
C ALA A 182 -1.67 7.77 -6.90
N TYR A 183 -2.13 9.03 -6.91
CA TYR A 183 -3.03 9.55 -5.88
C TYR A 183 -4.44 8.99 -5.98
N SER A 184 -5.02 9.00 -7.19
CA SER A 184 -6.37 8.47 -7.42
C SER A 184 -6.44 6.97 -7.21
N LEU A 185 -5.42 6.23 -7.65
CA LEU A 185 -5.33 4.78 -7.50
C LEU A 185 -5.25 4.37 -6.02
N ALA A 186 -4.41 5.04 -5.23
CA ALA A 186 -4.31 4.75 -3.80
C ALA A 186 -5.64 5.00 -3.08
N PHE A 187 -6.37 6.07 -3.45
CA PHE A 187 -7.70 6.31 -2.90
C PHE A 187 -8.73 5.26 -3.36
N PHE A 188 -8.67 4.87 -4.63
CA PHE A 188 -9.48 3.78 -5.16
C PHE A 188 -9.24 2.48 -4.38
N ASP A 189 -8.00 2.08 -4.16
CA ASP A 189 -7.66 0.84 -3.43
C ASP A 189 -8.20 0.86 -1.98
N ILE A 190 -8.15 2.02 -1.31
CA ILE A 190 -8.74 2.23 0.02
C ILE A 190 -10.27 2.03 0.00
N THR A 191 -10.96 2.48 -1.05
CA THR A 191 -12.43 2.35 -1.15
C THR A 191 -12.89 1.00 -1.73
N ASN A 192 -12.10 0.35 -2.57
CA ASN A 192 -12.50 -0.87 -3.27
C ASN A 192 -12.53 -2.08 -2.35
N ASN A 193 -11.48 -2.25 -1.53
CA ASN A 193 -11.29 -3.45 -0.70
C ASN A 193 -11.78 -3.26 0.74
N SER A 194 -12.92 -2.58 0.91
CA SER A 194 -13.39 -2.15 2.22
C SER A 194 -14.87 -2.44 2.48
N SER A 195 -15.20 -2.70 3.74
CA SER A 195 -16.59 -2.88 4.18
C SER A 195 -17.42 -1.60 4.10
N ASN A 196 -18.73 -1.74 4.28
CA ASN A 196 -19.64 -0.59 4.31
C ASN A 196 -19.30 0.34 5.49
N GLU A 197 -18.85 -0.20 6.62
CA GLU A 197 -18.44 0.54 7.81
C GLU A 197 -17.23 1.43 7.50
N ILE A 198 -16.20 0.89 6.85
CA ILE A 198 -15.02 1.66 6.42
C ILE A 198 -15.42 2.76 5.42
N LYS A 199 -16.27 2.44 4.43
CA LYS A 199 -16.75 3.42 3.45
C LYS A 199 -17.54 4.55 4.09
N LEU A 200 -18.33 4.26 5.14
CA LEU A 200 -19.01 5.30 5.93
C LEU A 200 -18.01 6.17 6.72
N LEU A 201 -16.92 5.60 7.24
CA LEU A 201 -15.85 6.40 7.87
C LEU A 201 -15.17 7.33 6.86
N ILE A 202 -14.95 6.87 5.62
CA ILE A 202 -14.42 7.69 4.52
C ILE A 202 -15.42 8.78 4.15
N TYR A 203 -16.71 8.46 4.04
CA TYR A 203 -17.77 9.44 3.78
C TYR A 203 -17.77 10.58 4.80
N ASN A 204 -17.57 10.27 6.09
CA ASN A 204 -17.46 11.28 7.16
C ASN A 204 -16.27 12.24 6.99
N LYS A 205 -15.31 11.93 6.10
CA LYS A 205 -14.22 12.84 5.71
C LYS A 205 -14.59 13.82 4.61
N LYS A 206 -15.86 13.82 4.16
CA LYS A 206 -16.40 14.68 3.09
C LYS A 206 -15.63 14.53 1.77
N PRO A 207 -15.63 13.33 1.17
CA PRO A 207 -14.77 13.02 0.04
C PRO A 207 -15.23 13.64 -1.28
N TYR A 208 -16.52 13.95 -1.43
CA TYR A 208 -17.10 14.30 -2.72
C TYR A 208 -16.53 15.56 -3.38
N PRO A 209 -16.29 16.70 -2.70
CA PRO A 209 -15.79 17.89 -3.38
C PRO A 209 -14.46 17.66 -4.12
N GLY A 210 -13.52 16.95 -3.49
CA GLY A 210 -12.25 16.59 -4.11
C GLY A 210 -12.41 15.55 -5.22
N LEU A 211 -13.18 14.49 -4.98
CA LEU A 211 -13.39 13.43 -5.98
C LEU A 211 -14.16 13.90 -7.21
N ILE A 212 -15.18 14.76 -7.04
CA ILE A 212 -15.94 15.35 -8.15
C ILE A 212 -15.02 16.21 -9.00
N ARG A 213 -14.15 17.01 -8.39
CA ARG A 213 -13.15 17.81 -9.12
C ARG A 213 -12.21 16.95 -9.97
N LEU A 214 -11.84 15.75 -9.51
CA LEU A 214 -11.02 14.83 -10.31
C LEU A 214 -11.72 14.31 -11.57
N LEU A 215 -13.05 14.39 -11.67
CA LEU A 215 -13.77 14.00 -12.88
C LEU A 215 -13.48 14.92 -14.08
N GLU A 216 -12.97 16.12 -13.83
CA GLU A 216 -12.52 17.08 -14.86
C GLU A 216 -11.07 16.82 -15.33
N HIS A 217 -10.41 15.81 -14.76
CA HIS A 217 -9.01 15.52 -15.07
C HIS A 217 -8.85 15.00 -16.52
N THR A 218 -7.77 15.42 -17.18
CA THR A 218 -7.50 15.07 -18.59
C THR A 218 -7.08 13.61 -18.78
N ASP A 219 -6.40 13.03 -17.79
CA ASP A 219 -6.15 11.59 -17.71
C ASP A 219 -7.42 10.83 -17.31
N ILE A 220 -7.94 10.04 -18.24
CA ILE A 220 -9.15 9.24 -18.07
C ILE A 220 -9.04 8.19 -16.95
N LEU A 221 -7.83 7.76 -16.60
CA LEU A 221 -7.61 6.80 -15.54
C LEU A 221 -7.77 7.46 -14.17
N VAL A 222 -7.33 8.71 -14.02
CA VAL A 222 -7.58 9.50 -12.79
C VAL A 222 -9.07 9.72 -12.58
N ALA A 223 -9.77 10.17 -13.63
CA ALA A 223 -11.23 10.33 -13.59
C ALA A 223 -11.94 8.99 -13.33
N GLY A 224 -11.45 7.91 -13.93
CA GLY A 224 -11.93 6.54 -13.74
C GLY A 224 -11.81 6.04 -12.29
N ASP A 225 -10.63 6.17 -11.69
CA ASP A 225 -10.38 5.81 -10.31
C ASP A 225 -11.28 6.65 -9.36
N ALA A 226 -11.48 7.93 -9.67
CA ALA A 226 -12.35 8.84 -8.90
C ALA A 226 -13.84 8.44 -8.97
N ILE A 227 -14.38 8.16 -10.16
CA ILE A 227 -15.79 7.78 -10.29
C ILE A 227 -16.08 6.43 -9.62
N ILE A 228 -15.15 5.48 -9.68
CA ILE A 228 -15.31 4.20 -8.98
C ILE A 228 -15.26 4.41 -7.46
N SER A 229 -14.37 5.29 -6.97
CA SER A 229 -14.31 5.64 -5.55
C SER A 229 -15.61 6.27 -5.06
N ILE A 230 -16.21 7.18 -5.85
CA ILE A 230 -17.54 7.77 -5.56
C ILE A 230 -18.60 6.67 -5.50
N PHE A 231 -18.64 5.79 -6.50
CA PHE A 231 -19.60 4.68 -6.57
C PHE A 231 -19.50 3.77 -5.34
N ASN A 232 -18.28 3.38 -4.95
CA ASN A 232 -18.04 2.54 -3.78
C ASN A 232 -18.58 3.18 -2.49
N ILE A 233 -18.39 4.48 -2.31
CA ILE A 233 -18.88 5.23 -1.15
C ILE A 233 -20.42 5.38 -1.20
N GLN A 234 -21.02 5.62 -2.36
CA GLN A 234 -22.47 5.66 -2.49
C GLN A 234 -23.12 4.31 -2.17
N LEU A 235 -22.52 3.23 -2.68
CA LEU A 235 -23.02 1.87 -2.48
C LEU A 235 -23.11 1.52 -0.99
N SER A 236 -22.16 1.97 -0.15
CA SER A 236 -22.26 1.75 1.29
C SER A 236 -23.44 2.50 1.93
N GLY A 237 -23.75 3.71 1.45
CA GLY A 237 -24.93 4.45 1.86
C GLY A 237 -26.21 3.66 1.56
N SER A 238 -26.36 3.22 0.32
CA SER A 238 -27.51 2.38 -0.10
C SER A 238 -27.64 1.10 0.71
N ASN A 239 -26.52 0.42 0.99
CA ASN A 239 -26.52 -0.84 1.75
C ASN A 239 -26.83 -0.66 3.24
N THR A 240 -26.74 0.55 3.79
CA THR A 240 -26.88 0.81 5.23
C THR A 240 -28.15 1.58 5.58
N THR A 241 -28.95 1.97 4.58
CA THR A 241 -30.28 2.59 4.74
C THR A 241 -31.38 1.68 4.22
N LYS A 242 -32.64 1.94 4.60
CA LYS A 242 -33.78 1.19 4.07
C LYS A 242 -34.05 1.60 2.64
N GLU A 243 -34.53 0.66 1.82
CA GLU A 243 -34.88 0.91 0.42
C GLU A 243 -35.96 1.99 0.23
N SER A 244 -36.85 2.15 1.22
CA SER A 244 -37.90 3.18 1.22
C SER A 244 -37.38 4.59 1.46
N ASP A 245 -36.17 4.73 1.99
CA ASP A 245 -35.62 6.01 2.45
C ASP A 245 -34.86 6.69 1.29
N PRO A 246 -34.86 8.03 1.20
CA PRO A 246 -34.00 8.74 0.26
C PRO A 246 -32.52 8.38 0.46
N HIS A 247 -31.74 8.39 -0.63
CA HIS A 247 -30.33 8.01 -0.56
C HIS A 247 -29.56 8.93 0.42
N PRO A 248 -28.84 8.38 1.42
CA PRO A 248 -28.27 9.17 2.52
C PRO A 248 -27.23 10.20 2.08
N HIS A 249 -26.62 9.99 0.91
CA HIS A 249 -25.58 10.87 0.37
C HIS A 249 -26.09 11.87 -0.67
N PHE A 250 -27.40 11.87 -1.00
CA PHE A 250 -27.95 12.64 -2.12
C PHE A 250 -27.61 14.14 -2.03
N GLU A 251 -27.86 14.76 -0.89
CA GLU A 251 -27.57 16.19 -0.65
C GLU A 251 -26.08 16.51 -0.63
N SER A 252 -25.21 15.54 -0.33
CA SER A 252 -23.76 15.78 -0.21
C SER A 252 -23.02 15.79 -1.55
N ILE A 253 -23.70 15.41 -2.63
CA ILE A 253 -23.15 15.34 -3.99
C ILE A 253 -23.61 16.53 -4.86
N GLN A 254 -24.66 17.25 -4.44
CA GLN A 254 -25.19 18.42 -5.15
C GLN A 254 -24.22 19.60 -5.16
#